data_AF-A0AAV8YYM8-F1
#
_entry.id   AF-A0AAV8YYM8-F1
#
_cell.length_a   1.000
_cell.length_b   1.000
_cell.length_c   1.000
_cell.angle_alpha   90.00
_cell.angle_beta   90.00
_cell.angle_gamma   90.00
#
_symmetry.space_group_name_H-M   'P 1'
#
loop_
_entity.id
_entity.type
_entity.pdbx_description
1 polymer ?
#
loop_
_entity_poly.entity_id
_entity_poly.type
_entity_poly.pdbx_seq_one_letter_code
_entity_poly.pdbx_strand_id
1 'polypeptide(L)'
;GYILNIHRIPGPKSGKRGGQPVFLQHGLLGNSADWIINGDNALAFLLADQGFDVWLGNARGNMYSKAHVSIPVDNSKFWNF
;
A
#
# COMPACT_ATOMS: atom_id res chain seq x y z
N GLY A 1 -15.56 4.72 9.55
CA GLY A 1 -14.67 4.96 8.42
C GLY A 1 -14.17 3.64 7.86
N TYR A 2 -13.69 3.66 6.61
CA TYR A 2 -13.04 2.50 5.99
C TYR A 2 -11.71 2.21 6.69
N ILE A 3 -11.37 0.93 6.77
CA ILE A 3 -10.11 0.45 7.36
C ILE A 3 -9.19 0.13 6.19
N LEU A 4 -8.15 0.95 6.02
CA LEU A 4 -7.18 0.82 4.94
C LEU A 4 -5.92 0.14 5.45
N ASN A 5 -5.46 -0.88 4.72
CA ASN A 5 -4.20 -1.54 4.99
C ASN A 5 -3.11 -0.92 4.11
N ILE A 6 -2.10 -0.34 4.73
CA ILE A 6 -0.94 0.25 4.05
C ILE A 6 0.26 -0.65 4.28
N HIS A 7 0.89 -1.11 3.21
CA HIS A 7 2.13 -1.87 3.32
C HIS A 7 3.33 -0.93 3.35
N ARG A 8 4.42 -1.37 3.99
CA ARG A 8 5.64 -0.57 4.11
C ARG A 8 6.87 -1.44 3.87
N ILE A 9 7.77 -0.95 3.05
CA ILE A 9 9.13 -1.47 2.92
C ILE A 9 10.05 -0.43 3.59
N PRO A 10 10.50 -0.70 4.83
CA PRO A 10 11.39 0.22 5.51
C PRO A 10 12.73 0.30 4.77
N GLY A 11 13.33 1.49 4.76
CA GLY A 11 14.67 1.71 4.21
C GLY A 11 15.78 0.83 4.86
N PRO A 12 17.05 0.98 4.46
CA PRO A 12 18.10 -0.01 4.65
C PRO A 12 18.22 -0.51 6.10
N LYS A 13 18.48 -1.82 6.23
CA LYS A 13 18.60 -2.61 7.48
C LYS A 13 19.58 -2.06 8.53
N SER A 14 20.32 -0.99 8.23
CA SER A 14 21.22 -0.28 9.14
C SER A 14 20.57 0.30 10.40
N GLY A 15 19.26 0.13 10.60
CA GLY A 15 18.55 0.54 11.82
C GLY A 15 18.31 2.06 11.91
N LYS A 16 18.84 2.86 10.99
CA LYS A 16 18.49 4.27 10.85
C LYS A 16 17.11 4.40 10.22
N ARG A 17 16.07 4.42 11.06
CA ARG A 17 14.74 4.92 10.67
C ARG A 17 14.92 6.34 10.13
N GLY A 18 14.40 6.65 8.94
CA GLY A 18 14.43 8.03 8.43
C GLY A 18 14.82 8.22 6.96
N GLY A 19 14.74 7.18 6.11
CA GLY A 19 14.74 7.40 4.66
C GLY A 19 13.62 8.37 4.25
N GLN A 20 13.83 9.17 3.19
CA GLN A 20 12.79 10.06 2.69
C GLN A 20 11.54 9.24 2.36
N PRO A 21 10.35 9.60 2.88
CA PRO A 21 9.14 8.86 2.59
C PRO A 21 8.75 8.97 1.12
N VAL A 22 8.43 7.84 0.50
CA VAL A 22 7.82 7.77 -0.83
C VAL A 22 6.53 6.98 -0.73
N PHE A 23 5.43 7.55 -1.22
CA PHE A 23 4.13 6.89 -1.26
C PHE A 23 3.80 6.47 -2.69
N LEU A 24 3.53 5.18 -2.89
CA LEU A 24 3.15 4.61 -4.18
C LEU A 24 1.67 4.21 -4.13
N GLN A 25 0.87 4.82 -5.01
CA GLN A 25 -0.57 4.57 -5.11
C GLN A 25 -0.88 3.81 -6.41
N HIS A 26 -1.51 2.64 -6.27
CA HIS A 26 -1.90 1.80 -7.42
C HIS A 26 -2.93 2.49 -8.34
N GLY A 27 -3.06 1.96 -9.56
CA GLY A 27 -4.01 2.43 -10.57
C GLY A 27 -5.44 1.86 -10.42
N LEU A 28 -6.26 2.02 -11.46
CA LEU A 28 -7.64 1.53 -11.51
C LEU A 28 -7.69 0.00 -11.34
N LEU A 29 -8.54 -0.49 -10.43
CA LEU A 29 -8.71 -1.91 -10.10
C LEU A 29 -7.44 -2.62 -9.58
N GLY A 30 -6.37 -1.88 -9.29
CA GLY A 30 -5.12 -2.39 -8.74
C GLY A 30 -5.10 -2.50 -7.22
N ASN A 31 -3.93 -2.84 -6.69
CA ASN A 31 -3.61 -2.81 -5.26
C ASN A 31 -2.09 -2.64 -5.07
N SER A 32 -1.61 -2.57 -3.84
CA SER A 32 -0.18 -2.37 -3.55
C SER A 32 0.77 -3.40 -4.18
N ALA A 33 0.27 -4.58 -4.60
CA ALA A 33 1.09 -5.60 -5.24
C ALA A 33 1.67 -5.14 -6.58
N ASP A 34 1.03 -4.18 -7.26
CA ASP A 34 1.50 -3.60 -8.53
C ASP A 34 2.95 -3.08 -8.43
N TRP A 35 3.37 -2.67 -7.24
CA TRP A 35 4.70 -2.11 -6.97
C TRP A 35 5.78 -3.12 -6.58
N ILE A 36 5.41 -4.40 -6.39
CA ILE A 36 6.31 -5.47 -5.95
C ILE A 36 6.27 -6.72 -6.83
N ILE A 37 5.30 -6.82 -7.76
CA ILE A 37 5.04 -8.03 -8.56
C ILE A 37 6.23 -8.47 -9.43
N ASN A 38 7.13 -7.55 -9.78
CA ASN A 38 8.30 -7.81 -10.62
C ASN A 38 9.54 -8.29 -9.84
N GLY A 39 9.38 -8.77 -8.60
CA GLY A 39 10.50 -9.21 -7.74
C GLY A 39 11.53 -8.10 -7.59
N ASP A 40 12.83 -8.43 -7.59
CA ASP A 40 13.94 -7.49 -7.37
C ASP A 40 13.95 -6.27 -8.32
N ASN A 41 13.30 -6.37 -9.49
CA ASN A 41 13.19 -5.28 -10.46
C ASN A 41 11.95 -4.39 -10.24
N ALA A 42 11.20 -4.59 -9.15
CA ALA A 42 10.01 -3.81 -8.86
C ALA A 42 10.37 -2.45 -8.25
N LEU A 43 9.64 -1.40 -8.65
CA LEU A 43 9.94 -0.01 -8.27
C LEU A 43 10.06 0.18 -6.75
N ALA A 44 9.22 -0.48 -5.96
CA ALA A 44 9.25 -0.34 -4.51
C ALA A 44 10.55 -0.87 -3.89
N PHE A 45 11.11 -1.96 -4.42
CA PHE A 45 12.38 -2.50 -3.95
C PHE A 45 13.56 -1.65 -4.42
N LEU A 46 13.54 -1.21 -5.69
CA LEU A 46 14.57 -0.30 -6.20
C LEU A 46 14.65 1.00 -5.38
N LEU A 47 13.51 1.57 -4.98
CA LEU A 47 13.48 2.73 -4.09
C LEU A 47 14.00 2.41 -2.68
N ALA A 48 13.59 1.27 -2.10
CA ALA A 48 14.06 0.87 -0.78
C ALA A 48 15.58 0.66 -0.75
N ASP A 49 16.14 0.04 -1.79
CA ASP A 49 17.58 -0.17 -1.95
C ASP A 49 18.35 1.15 -2.09
N GLN A 50 17.73 2.18 -2.67
CA GLN A 50 18.27 3.54 -2.74
C GLN A 50 18.12 4.35 -1.44
N GLY A 51 17.54 3.77 -0.37
CA GLY A 51 17.47 4.42 0.93
C GLY A 51 16.12 5.04 1.28
N PHE A 52 15.10 4.95 0.41
CA PHE A 52 13.79 5.53 0.68
C PHE A 52 12.98 4.71 1.69
N ASP A 53 12.07 5.37 2.40
CA ASP A 53 11.06 4.71 3.23
C ASP A 53 9.78 4.56 2.41
N VAL A 54 9.51 3.36 1.88
CA VAL A 54 8.49 3.16 0.85
C VAL A 54 7.18 2.71 1.48
N TRP A 55 6.11 3.44 1.20
CA TRP A 55 4.75 3.19 1.66
C TRP A 55 3.85 2.87 0.47
N LEU A 56 3.13 1.76 0.52
CA LEU A 56 2.30 1.27 -0.57
C LEU A 56 0.82 1.39 -0.20
N GLY A 57 0.14 2.31 -0.89
CA GLY A 57 -1.25 2.63 -0.68
C GLY A 57 -2.20 1.54 -1.18
N ASN A 58 -3.33 1.41 -0.49
CA ASN A 58 -4.48 0.62 -0.95
C ASN A 58 -5.75 1.45 -0.82
N ALA A 59 -6.47 1.61 -1.93
CA ALA A 59 -7.77 2.26 -1.94
C ALA A 59 -8.84 1.33 -1.32
N ARG A 60 -9.88 1.93 -0.73
CA ARG A 60 -11.02 1.18 -0.18
C ARG A 60 -11.62 0.24 -1.24
N GLY A 61 -12.05 -0.94 -0.79
CA GLY A 61 -12.72 -1.94 -1.63
C GLY A 61 -11.77 -2.90 -2.35
N ASN A 62 -10.47 -2.62 -2.42
CA ASN A 62 -9.50 -3.57 -2.98
C ASN A 62 -9.21 -4.75 -2.04
N MET A 63 -8.41 -5.72 -2.49
CA MET A 63 -8.12 -6.97 -1.75
C MET A 63 -7.64 -6.74 -0.32
N TYR A 64 -6.84 -5.71 -0.06
CA TYR A 64 -6.23 -5.45 1.24
C TYR A 64 -7.00 -4.45 2.10
N SER A 65 -7.91 -3.68 1.50
CA SER A 65 -8.65 -2.59 2.17
C SER A 65 -10.17 -2.73 2.03
N LYS A 66 -10.68 -3.93 2.35
CA LYS A 66 -12.11 -4.27 2.24
C LYS A 66 -12.78 -4.41 3.62
N ALA A 67 -12.66 -3.38 4.46
CA ALA A 67 -13.27 -3.36 5.78
C ALA A 67 -13.75 -1.95 6.17
N HIS A 68 -14.74 -1.86 7.05
CA HIS A 68 -15.28 -0.63 7.60
C HIS A 68 -15.67 -0.85 9.07
N VAL A 69 -15.51 0.16 9.92
CA VAL A 69 -15.76 0.05 11.38
C VAL A 69 -17.19 -0.39 11.75
N SER A 70 -18.17 -0.14 10.87
CA SER A 70 -19.60 -0.34 11.18
C SER A 70 -20.45 -0.79 10.00
N ILE A 71 -19.90 -0.89 8.78
CA ILE A 71 -20.68 -1.20 7.57
C ILE A 71 -20.17 -2.54 7.04
N PRO A 72 -21.00 -3.58 7.01
CA PRO A 72 -20.66 -4.86 6.39
C PRO A 72 -20.34 -4.72 4.90
N VAL A 73 -19.45 -5.57 4.39
CA VAL A 73 -18.98 -5.55 2.99
C VAL A 73 -20.09 -5.89 1.98
N ASP A 74 -21.10 -6.65 2.38
CA ASP A 74 -22.27 -6.98 1.55
C ASP A 74 -23.33 -5.86 1.52
N ASN A 75 -23.18 -4.82 2.35
CA ASN A 75 -24.08 -3.67 2.35
C ASN A 75 -23.75 -2.72 1.19
N SER A 76 -24.75 -2.31 0.41
CA SER A 76 -24.57 -1.38 -0.72
C SER A 76 -23.94 -0.04 -0.31
N LYS A 77 -24.14 0.41 0.93
CA LYS A 77 -23.50 1.62 1.47
C LYS A 77 -21.97 1.52 1.54
N PHE A 78 -21.42 0.31 1.65
CA PHE A 78 -19.97 0.07 1.61
C PHE A 78 -19.38 0.42 0.24
N TRP A 79 -20.15 0.23 -0.83
CA TRP A 79 -19.71 0.41 -2.21
C TRP A 79 -20.14 1.75 -2.82
N ASN A 80 -20.64 2.67 -2.00
CA ASN A 80 -20.96 4.03 -2.46
C ASN A 80 -19.65 4.80 -2.67
N PHE A 81 -19.14 4.83 -3.90
CA PHE A 81 -17.86 5.41 -4.27
C PHE A 81 -17.86 6.93 -4.38
#